data_AF-A0A821RCB7-F1
#
_entry.id   AF-A0A821RCB7-F1
#
_cell.length_a   1.000
_cell.length_b   1.000
_cell.length_c   1.000
_cell.angle_alpha   90.00
_cell.angle_beta   90.00
_cell.angle_gamma   90.00
#
_symmetry.space_group_name_H-M   'P 1'
#
loop_
_entity.id
_entity.type
_entity.pdbx_description
1 polymer ?
#
loop_
_entity_poly.entity_id
_entity_poly.type
_entity_poly.pdbx_seq_one_letter_code
_entity_poly.pdbx_strand_id
1 'polypeptide(L)'
;YQLDIVDEFLRKFSSCVTQTTHLITNDDKHTLRSPLSIKLIEAIANHYFCVSYRWLIDYIKYNQIVDKGAFEIEGDDTDCHFQGDAKRSRSIDKRQSLFEYICFMIKCTENNEIKMTNDRLQDLITT
;
A
#
# COMPACT_ATOMS: atom_id res chain seq x y z
N TYR A 1 26.22 -15.78 -1.60
CA TYR A 1 26.22 -14.38 -2.07
C TYR A 1 24.81 -13.80 -2.24
N GLN A 2 23.94 -14.29 -3.14
CA GLN A 2 22.58 -13.72 -3.29
C GLN A 2 21.60 -14.13 -2.17
N LEU A 3 21.74 -15.34 -1.62
CA LEU A 3 20.92 -15.85 -0.50
C LEU A 3 21.18 -15.09 0.81
N ASP A 4 22.43 -14.73 1.08
CA ASP A 4 22.83 -14.08 2.34
C ASP A 4 22.22 -12.68 2.50
N ILE A 5 22.05 -11.94 1.38
CA ILE A 5 21.46 -10.59 1.37
C ILE A 5 19.96 -10.64 1.63
N VAL A 6 19.27 -11.63 1.05
CA VAL A 6 17.82 -11.83 1.27
C VAL A 6 17.57 -12.25 2.71
N ASP A 7 18.39 -13.13 3.28
CA ASP A 7 18.29 -13.55 4.66
C ASP A 7 18.61 -12.42 5.65
N GLU A 8 19.60 -11.57 5.36
CA GLU A 8 19.88 -10.38 6.15
C GLU A 8 18.72 -9.37 6.10
N PHE A 9 18.13 -9.15 4.92
CA PHE A 9 16.95 -8.31 4.76
C PHE A 9 15.77 -8.86 5.56
N LEU A 10 15.45 -10.15 5.41
CA LEU A 10 14.34 -10.79 6.13
C LEU A 10 14.55 -10.76 7.65
N ARG A 11 15.78 -10.92 8.14
CA ARG A 11 16.11 -10.78 9.58
C ARG A 11 15.92 -9.37 10.11
N LYS A 12 16.31 -8.34 9.35
CA LYS A 12 16.07 -6.94 9.73
C LYS A 12 14.58 -6.60 9.78
N PHE A 13 13.78 -7.20 8.90
CA PHE A 13 12.33 -6.95 8.84
C PHE A 13 11.49 -7.84 9.77
N SER A 14 11.94 -9.06 10.12
CA SER A 14 11.15 -10.02 10.90
C SER A 14 11.11 -9.76 12.40
N SER A 15 11.94 -8.86 12.95
CA SER A 15 11.94 -8.57 14.39
C SER A 15 10.89 -7.56 14.87
N CYS A 16 10.04 -7.02 13.97
CA CYS A 16 9.09 -5.95 14.29
C CYS A 16 7.67 -6.22 13.74
N VAL A 17 7.10 -7.40 14.01
CA VAL A 17 5.83 -7.89 13.42
C VAL A 17 4.58 -7.37 14.15
N THR A 18 4.54 -6.11 14.57
CA THR A 18 3.31 -5.51 15.13
C THR A 18 2.89 -4.19 14.51
N GLN A 19 3.69 -3.61 13.60
CA GLN A 19 3.32 -2.34 12.97
C GLN A 19 3.71 -2.32 11.49
N THR A 20 2.77 -2.72 10.62
CA THR A 20 2.90 -2.49 9.18
C THR A 20 3.04 -1.00 8.92
N THR A 21 4.06 -0.60 8.17
CA THR A 21 4.33 0.81 7.83
C THR A 21 4.40 1.06 6.32
N HIS A 22 4.58 -0.01 5.55
CA HIS A 22 4.77 0.04 4.10
C HIS A 22 3.97 -1.08 3.45
N LEU A 23 3.36 -0.76 2.31
CA LEU A 23 2.95 -1.75 1.33
C LEU A 23 3.98 -1.75 0.21
N ILE A 24 4.49 -2.93 -0.12
CA ILE A 24 5.33 -3.13 -1.30
C ILE A 24 4.49 -3.85 -2.34
N THR A 25 4.38 -3.28 -3.53
CA THR A 25 3.49 -3.78 -4.59
C THR A 25 4.15 -3.72 -5.97
N ASN A 26 3.63 -4.49 -6.91
CA ASN A 26 4.06 -4.40 -8.29
C ASN A 26 3.55 -3.10 -8.91
N ASP A 27 4.34 -2.50 -9.79
CA ASP A 27 3.90 -1.41 -10.65
C ASP A 27 3.89 -1.81 -12.13
N ASP A 28 2.90 -1.33 -12.88
CA ASP A 28 2.74 -1.62 -14.30
C ASP A 28 3.84 -0.91 -15.09
N LYS A 29 4.71 -1.69 -15.74
CA LYS A 29 5.71 -1.20 -16.71
C LYS A 29 6.49 0.04 -16.25
N HIS A 30 6.91 0.10 -14.99
CA HIS A 30 7.67 1.21 -14.43
C HIS A 30 6.91 2.54 -14.30
N THR A 31 5.59 2.54 -14.41
CA THR A 31 4.76 3.75 -14.35
C THR A 31 4.43 4.23 -12.95
N LEU A 32 4.88 3.52 -11.89
CA LEU A 32 4.45 3.75 -10.51
C LEU A 32 2.94 3.61 -10.29
N ARG A 33 2.25 2.91 -11.19
CA ARG A 33 0.83 2.55 -11.04
C ARG A 33 0.72 1.10 -10.62
N SER A 34 -0.05 0.81 -9.57
CA SER A 34 -0.20 -0.55 -9.06
C SER A 34 -1.53 -1.19 -9.46
N PRO A 35 -1.62 -2.51 -9.67
CA PRO A 35 -2.91 -3.17 -9.80
C PRO A 35 -3.83 -2.86 -8.61
N LEU A 36 -5.07 -2.48 -8.90
CA LEU A 36 -6.05 -2.22 -7.84
C LEU A 36 -6.24 -3.50 -7.01
N SER A 37 -5.94 -3.41 -5.72
CA SER A 37 -6.06 -4.53 -4.79
C SER A 37 -6.56 -4.06 -3.42
N ILE A 38 -7.21 -4.96 -2.68
CA ILE A 38 -7.70 -4.67 -1.33
C ILE A 38 -6.55 -4.19 -0.43
N LYS A 39 -5.36 -4.79 -0.55
CA LYS A 39 -4.19 -4.40 0.23
C LYS A 39 -3.72 -2.97 -0.08
N LEU A 40 -3.85 -2.53 -1.34
CA LEU A 40 -3.54 -1.16 -1.73
C LEU A 40 -4.52 -0.18 -1.11
N ILE A 41 -5.82 -0.49 -1.18
CA ILE A 41 -6.87 0.33 -0.56
C ILE A 41 -6.66 0.41 0.96
N GLU A 42 -6.44 -0.72 1.63
CA GLU A 42 -6.15 -0.79 3.08
C GLU A 42 -4.91 0.02 3.45
N ALA A 43 -3.84 -0.09 2.67
CA ALA A 43 -2.61 0.66 2.92
C ALA A 43 -2.81 2.17 2.78
N ILE A 44 -3.56 2.61 1.77
CA ILE A 44 -3.88 4.03 1.57
C ILE A 44 -4.77 4.54 2.72
N ALA A 45 -5.81 3.79 3.11
CA ALA A 45 -6.67 4.18 4.23
C ALA A 45 -5.91 4.28 5.56
N ASN A 46 -4.95 3.39 5.80
CA ASN A 46 -4.12 3.41 7.00
C ASN A 46 -2.93 4.41 6.94
N HIS A 47 -2.86 5.26 5.91
CA HIS A 47 -1.76 6.20 5.69
C HIS A 47 -0.38 5.50 5.64
N TYR A 48 -0.31 4.29 5.08
CA TYR A 48 0.94 3.55 4.87
C TYR A 48 1.64 4.00 3.60
N PHE A 49 2.97 3.85 3.60
CA PHE A 49 3.79 4.15 2.44
C PHE A 49 3.63 3.05 1.39
N CYS A 50 3.04 3.37 0.24
CA CYS A 50 2.87 2.42 -0.86
C CYS A 50 4.04 2.57 -1.83
N VAL A 51 4.88 1.54 -1.96
CA VAL A 51 6.13 1.56 -2.72
C VAL A 51 6.12 0.49 -3.80
N SER A 52 6.65 0.80 -4.98
CA SER A 52 6.96 -0.19 -6.00
C SER A 52 8.03 -1.18 -5.52
N TYR A 53 7.87 -2.46 -5.86
CA TYR A 53 8.86 -3.52 -5.64
C TYR A 53 10.24 -3.19 -6.23
N ARG A 54 10.31 -2.29 -7.21
CA ARG A 54 11.57 -1.81 -7.80
C ARG A 54 12.49 -1.15 -6.78
N TRP A 55 11.92 -0.55 -5.73
CA TRP A 55 12.70 -0.03 -4.60
C TRP A 55 13.55 -1.10 -3.93
N LEU A 56 12.99 -2.31 -3.75
CA LEU A 56 13.73 -3.44 -3.21
C LEU A 56 14.81 -3.93 -4.17
N ILE A 57 14.51 -3.95 -5.47
CA ILE A 57 15.49 -4.34 -6.50
C ILE A 57 16.69 -3.38 -6.45
N ASP A 58 16.43 -2.08 -6.41
CA ASP A 58 17.50 -1.08 -6.38
C ASP A 58 18.27 -1.12 -5.07
N TYR A 59 17.59 -1.34 -3.94
CA TYR A 59 18.26 -1.60 -2.65
C TYR A 59 19.24 -2.77 -2.74
N ILE A 60 18.80 -3.91 -3.28
CA ILE A 60 19.64 -5.11 -3.42
C ILE A 60 20.78 -4.87 -4.41
N LYS A 61 20.49 -4.23 -5.54
CA LYS A 61 21.45 -4.00 -6.63
C LYS A 61 22.57 -3.06 -6.20
N TYR A 62 22.26 -2.00 -5.47
CA TYR A 62 23.23 -0.99 -5.06
C TYR A 62 23.76 -1.20 -3.64
N ASN A 63 23.23 -2.20 -2.92
CA ASN A 63 23.56 -2.51 -1.52
C ASN A 63 23.53 -1.27 -0.61
N GLN A 64 22.54 -0.40 -0.82
CA GLN A 64 22.38 0.84 -0.08
C GLN A 64 20.91 1.19 0.06
N ILE A 65 20.56 1.92 1.13
CA ILE A 65 19.21 2.45 1.32
C ILE A 65 18.95 3.51 0.25
N VAL A 66 18.06 3.19 -0.69
CA VAL A 66 17.59 4.12 -1.70
C VAL A 66 16.38 4.87 -1.15
N ASP A 67 16.22 6.15 -1.52
CA ASP A 67 15.03 6.91 -1.15
C ASP A 67 13.77 6.25 -1.70
N LYS A 68 12.85 5.88 -0.81
CA LYS A 68 11.57 5.26 -1.15
C LYS A 68 10.59 6.24 -1.82
N GLY A 69 10.79 7.55 -1.65
CA GLY A 69 9.95 8.58 -2.27
C GLY A 69 9.95 8.51 -3.80
N ALA A 70 11.09 8.18 -4.41
CA ALA A 70 11.22 8.01 -5.85
C ALA A 70 10.47 6.77 -6.42
N PHE A 71 10.00 5.90 -5.53
CA PHE A 71 9.29 4.65 -5.88
C PHE A 71 7.88 4.61 -5.29
N GLU A 72 7.38 5.74 -4.77
CA GLU A 72 6.04 5.81 -4.22
C GLU A 72 5.00 5.62 -5.34
N ILE A 73 3.98 4.82 -5.06
CA ILE A 73 2.89 4.56 -6.01
C ILE A 73 2.06 5.83 -6.21
N GLU A 74 1.86 6.21 -7.45
CA GLU A 74 1.16 7.43 -7.87
C GLU A 74 -0.31 7.19 -8.27
N GLY A 75 -0.78 5.95 -8.22
CA GLY A 75 -2.16 5.59 -8.54
C GLY A 75 -2.32 4.09 -8.79
N ASP A 76 -3.54 3.67 -9.10
CA ASP A 76 -3.81 2.31 -9.56
C ASP A 76 -3.89 2.19 -11.10
N ASP A 77 -4.04 0.98 -11.61
CA ASP A 77 -4.11 0.65 -13.04
C ASP A 77 -5.48 0.94 -13.70
N THR A 78 -6.50 1.24 -12.91
CA THR A 78 -7.84 1.59 -13.39
C THR A 78 -7.98 3.08 -13.68
N ASP A 79 -7.26 3.93 -12.95
CA ASP A 79 -7.43 5.39 -13.03
C ASP A 79 -6.54 6.06 -14.09
N CYS A 80 -7.11 6.77 -15.06
CA CYS A 80 -6.36 7.41 -16.15
C CYS A 80 -5.62 8.69 -15.74
N HIS A 81 -5.70 9.08 -14.47
CA HIS A 81 -5.14 10.32 -13.94
C HIS A 81 -4.10 10.05 -12.86
N PHE A 82 -2.96 10.74 -12.94
CA PHE A 82 -1.94 10.72 -11.90
C PHE A 82 -2.47 11.46 -10.68
N GLN A 83 -2.98 10.73 -9.72
CA GLN A 83 -3.41 11.27 -8.43
C GLN A 83 -2.54 10.61 -7.38
N GLY A 84 -1.54 11.33 -6.86
CA GLY A 84 -0.67 10.84 -5.79
C GLY A 84 -1.44 10.60 -4.48
N ASP A 85 -2.39 9.66 -4.51
CA ASP A 85 -3.42 9.42 -3.50
C ASP A 85 -2.81 8.77 -2.26
N ALA A 86 -1.88 7.85 -2.47
CA ALA A 86 -1.05 7.32 -1.38
C ALA A 86 -0.28 8.44 -0.68
N LYS A 87 0.35 9.32 -1.45
CA LYS A 87 1.08 10.47 -0.92
C LYS A 87 0.17 11.48 -0.22
N ARG A 88 -1.00 11.78 -0.81
CA ARG A 88 -2.02 12.68 -0.24
C ARG A 88 -2.51 12.12 1.09
N SER A 89 -2.89 10.85 1.13
CA SER A 89 -3.31 10.17 2.35
C SER A 89 -2.26 10.37 3.45
N ARG A 90 -0.98 10.07 3.20
CA ARG A 90 0.09 10.23 4.20
C ARG A 90 0.36 11.68 4.65
N SER A 91 -0.06 12.66 3.86
CA SER A 91 0.18 14.08 4.12
C SER A 91 -0.92 14.72 4.96
N ILE A 92 -2.09 14.08 5.05
CA ILE A 92 -3.22 14.51 5.89
C ILE A 92 -2.96 14.07 7.34
N ASP A 93 -3.44 14.85 8.31
CA ASP A 93 -3.37 14.44 9.73
C ASP A 93 -4.12 13.12 9.91
N LYS A 94 -3.51 12.13 10.58
CA LYS A 94 -4.10 10.82 10.85
C LYS A 94 -5.41 10.89 11.63
N ARG A 95 -5.71 12.03 12.25
CA ARG A 95 -6.99 12.29 12.94
C ARG A 95 -8.13 12.64 11.99
N GLN A 96 -7.83 12.96 10.74
CA GLN A 96 -8.81 13.34 9.72
C GLN A 96 -9.06 12.16 8.79
N SER A 97 -10.08 11.36 9.12
CA SER A 97 -10.57 10.32 8.21
C SER A 97 -11.41 10.96 7.10
N LEU A 98 -11.29 10.47 5.87
CA LEU A 98 -12.13 10.88 4.73
C LEU A 98 -13.62 10.70 5.01
N PHE A 99 -13.94 9.77 5.90
CA PHE A 99 -15.30 9.37 6.22
C PHE A 99 -15.77 9.84 7.60
N GLU A 100 -15.08 10.83 8.18
CA GLU A 100 -15.46 11.40 9.48
C GLU A 100 -16.94 11.84 9.46
N TYR A 101 -17.71 11.39 10.44
CA TYR A 101 -19.14 11.68 10.60
C TYR A 101 -20.09 11.15 9.50
N ILE A 102 -19.65 10.17 8.69
CA ILE A 102 -20.52 9.51 7.71
C ILE A 102 -20.94 8.12 8.22
N CYS A 103 -22.22 7.79 8.07
CA CYS A 103 -22.76 6.47 8.35
C CYS A 103 -22.97 5.68 7.05
N PHE A 104 -22.43 4.46 6.99
CA PHE A 104 -22.53 3.59 5.82
C PHE A 104 -23.41 2.38 6.11
N MET A 105 -24.23 1.99 5.13
CA MET A 105 -24.90 0.69 5.10
C MET A 105 -24.39 -0.07 3.88
N ILE A 106 -23.59 -1.11 4.13
CA ILE A 106 -23.10 -1.98 3.07
C ILE A 106 -24.18 -3.03 2.78
N LYS A 107 -24.71 -3.04 1.56
CA LYS A 107 -25.64 -4.07 1.09
C LYS A 107 -24.87 -5.06 0.23
N CYS A 108 -24.78 -6.32 0.67
CA CYS A 108 -24.15 -7.37 -0.10
C CYS A 108 -25.10 -7.84 -1.21
N THR A 109 -24.66 -7.76 -2.47
CA THR A 109 -25.39 -8.29 -3.61
C THR A 109 -24.74 -9.59 -4.05
N GLU A 110 -25.53 -10.62 -4.37
CA GLU A 110 -25.07 -12.01 -4.56
C GLU A 110 -24.05 -12.25 -5.69
N ASN A 111 -23.71 -11.22 -6.48
CA ASN A 111 -22.71 -11.25 -7.55
C ASN A 111 -21.38 -10.64 -7.08
N ASN A 112 -20.58 -11.39 -6.31
CA ASN A 112 -19.32 -10.88 -5.76
C ASN A 112 -18.10 -11.27 -6.60
N GLU A 113 -17.70 -10.39 -7.52
CA GLU A 113 -16.35 -10.42 -8.12
C GLU A 113 -15.28 -9.90 -7.13
N ILE A 114 -15.68 -9.15 -6.10
CA ILE A 114 -14.79 -8.63 -5.06
C ILE A 114 -14.86 -9.53 -3.83
N LYS A 115 -13.79 -10.30 -3.58
CA LYS A 115 -13.63 -11.14 -2.38
C LYS A 115 -13.21 -10.31 -1.16
N MET A 116 -14.07 -9.41 -0.70
CA MET A 116 -13.88 -8.67 0.56
C MET A 116 -14.93 -9.08 1.57
N THR A 117 -14.50 -9.42 2.79
CA THR A 117 -15.43 -9.72 3.89
C THR A 117 -16.00 -8.41 4.45
N ASN A 118 -17.24 -8.44 4.96
CA ASN A 118 -17.87 -7.27 5.56
C ASN A 118 -17.04 -6.70 6.73
N ASP A 119 -16.40 -7.56 7.53
CA ASP A 119 -15.57 -7.15 8.66
C ASP A 119 -14.36 -6.30 8.20
N ARG A 120 -13.67 -6.74 7.13
CA ARG A 120 -12.52 -5.98 6.58
C ARG A 120 -12.94 -4.66 5.97
N LEU A 121 -14.12 -4.62 5.35
CA LEU A 121 -14.66 -3.38 4.79
C LEU A 121 -15.10 -2.41 5.89
N GLN A 122 -15.67 -2.93 6.99
CA GLN A 122 -16.01 -2.12 8.15
C GLN A 122 -14.74 -1.53 8.78
N ASP A 123 -13.71 -2.34 9.01
CA ASP A 123 -12.42 -1.88 9.53
C ASP A 123 -11.83 -0.75 8.68
N LEU A 124 -11.88 -0.93 7.35
CA LEU A 124 -11.41 0.07 6.38
C LEU A 124 -12.14 1.41 6.48
N ILE A 125 -13.47 1.38 6.67
CA ILE A 125 -14.30 2.59 6.77
C ILE A 125 -14.06 3.33 8.09
N THR A 126 -13.75 2.59 9.15
CA THR A 126 -13.56 3.13 10.51
C THR A 126 -12.12 3.57 10.82
N THR A 127 -11.19 3.37 9.88
CA THR A 127 -9.78 3.81 9.99
C THR A 127 -9.67 5.32 9.83
#